data_AF-A0AAD0KT35-F1
#
_entry.id   AF-A0AAD0KT35-F1
#
_cell.length_a   1.000
_cell.length_b   1.000
_cell.length_c   1.000
_cell.angle_alpha   90.00
_cell.angle_beta   90.00
_cell.angle_gamma   90.00
#
_symmetry.space_group_name_H-M   'P 1'
#
loop_
_entity.id
_entity.type
_entity.pdbx_description
1 polymer ?
#
loop_
_entity_poly.entity_id
_entity_poly.type
_entity_poly.pdbx_seq_one_letter_code
_entity_poly.pdbx_strand_id
1 'polypeptide(L)'
;MQISNWLSAALLNAAFRNVAFSQPSTVYLALYTSDPTQADTGTEVSGGSYVRKAITFAVASLENGKMTVRSSADVEFPIATADWGLVTHVGLRTALTGGNLLCSQAITPRSALIGDKPRFYAGSTLIRFAQ
;
A
#
# COMPACT_ATOMS: atom_id res chain seq x y z
N MET A 1 -1.50 -6.27 -6.38
CA MET A 1 -2.36 -5.24 -5.78
C MET A 1 -3.44 -4.79 -6.76
N GLN A 2 -4.65 -4.52 -6.25
CA GLN A 2 -5.76 -3.88 -6.96
C GLN A 2 -5.59 -2.35 -6.92
N ILE A 3 -5.74 -1.68 -8.05
CA ILE A 3 -5.54 -0.23 -8.19
C ILE A 3 -6.81 0.52 -7.75
N SER A 4 -6.66 1.68 -7.12
CA SER A 4 -7.78 2.53 -6.72
C SER A 4 -8.43 3.24 -7.91
N ASN A 5 -9.67 3.69 -7.75
CA ASN A 5 -10.35 4.55 -8.71
C ASN A 5 -9.58 5.86 -8.94
N TRP A 6 -8.97 6.40 -7.87
CA TRP A 6 -8.17 7.62 -7.94
C TRP A 6 -6.96 7.46 -8.85
N LEU A 7 -6.14 6.42 -8.62
CA LEU A 7 -4.95 6.18 -9.43
C LEU A 7 -5.33 5.79 -10.85
N SER A 8 -6.39 5.01 -11.04
CA SER A 8 -6.89 4.66 -12.37
C SER A 8 -7.27 5.91 -13.17
N ALA A 9 -8.06 6.81 -12.59
CA ALA A 9 -8.42 8.06 -13.25
C ALA A 9 -7.19 8.93 -13.55
N ALA A 10 -6.24 9.03 -12.61
CA ALA A 10 -5.02 9.81 -12.81
C ALA A 10 -4.17 9.27 -13.98
N LEU A 11 -3.96 7.95 -14.03
CA LEU A 11 -3.19 7.31 -15.09
C LEU A 11 -3.88 7.42 -16.46
N LEU A 12 -5.21 7.27 -16.52
CA LEU A 12 -5.97 7.43 -17.77
C LEU A 12 -5.91 8.88 -18.29
N ASN A 13 -6.07 9.86 -17.40
CA ASN A 13 -5.94 11.27 -17.79
C ASN A 13 -4.50 11.61 -18.23
N ALA A 14 -3.48 11.03 -17.59
CA ALA A 14 -2.10 11.21 -18.01
C ALA A 14 -1.81 10.58 -19.38
N ALA A 15 -2.23 9.34 -19.59
CA ALA A 15 -1.97 8.60 -20.83
C ALA A 15 -2.73 9.18 -22.03
N PHE A 16 -4.00 9.55 -21.86
CA PHE A 16 -4.89 9.84 -22.98
C PHE A 16 -5.31 11.30 -23.10
N ARG A 17 -5.09 12.11 -22.06
CA ARG A 17 -5.51 13.53 -22.04
C ARG A 17 -4.37 14.51 -21.79
N ASN A 18 -3.13 14.02 -21.76
CA ASN A 18 -1.94 14.84 -21.50
C ASN A 18 -2.06 15.66 -20.20
N VAL A 19 -2.75 15.12 -19.20
CA VAL A 19 -2.84 15.73 -17.87
C VAL A 19 -1.69 15.22 -17.02
N ALA A 20 -0.76 16.09 -16.63
CA ALA A 20 0.38 15.68 -15.84
C ALA A 20 -0.05 14.97 -14.54
N PHE A 21 0.45 13.75 -14.33
CA PHE A 21 0.32 13.06 -13.06
C PHE A 21 1.52 13.37 -12.17
N SER A 22 1.32 14.21 -11.16
CA SER A 22 2.33 14.49 -10.13
C SER A 22 2.43 13.31 -9.17
N GLN A 23 3.37 12.41 -9.45
CA GLN A 23 3.67 11.29 -8.58
C GLN A 23 4.02 11.75 -7.15
N PRO A 24 3.58 11.03 -6.09
CA PRO A 24 3.96 11.36 -4.73
C PRO A 24 5.48 11.20 -4.53
N SER A 25 6.11 12.13 -3.81
CA SER A 25 7.54 12.09 -3.50
C SER A 25 7.91 10.92 -2.59
N THR A 26 6.95 10.39 -1.82
CA THR A 26 7.11 9.21 -0.99
C THR A 26 5.80 8.43 -1.00
N VAL A 27 5.92 7.11 -1.18
CA VAL A 27 4.80 6.18 -1.04
C VAL A 27 4.87 5.53 0.34
N TYR A 28 3.72 5.35 0.96
CA TYR A 28 3.62 4.78 2.30
C TYR A 28 2.81 3.49 2.30
N LEU A 29 3.31 2.47 2.98
CA LEU A 29 2.58 1.24 3.28
C LEU A 29 1.72 1.46 4.53
N ALA A 30 0.43 1.14 4.39
CA ALA A 30 -0.59 1.22 5.42
C ALA A 30 -1.24 -0.16 5.67
N LEU A 31 -1.65 -0.41 6.91
CA LEU A 31 -2.30 -1.65 7.35
C LEU A 31 -3.79 -1.42 7.56
N TYR A 32 -4.61 -2.38 7.12
CA TYR A 32 -6.07 -2.29 7.20
C TYR A 32 -6.68 -3.51 7.86
N THR A 33 -7.73 -3.26 8.65
CA THR A 33 -8.55 -4.31 9.28
C THR A 33 -9.74 -4.72 8.39
N SER A 34 -10.08 -3.91 7.38
CA SER A 34 -11.09 -4.23 6.35
C SER A 34 -10.58 -3.90 4.94
N ASP A 35 -11.28 -4.36 3.90
CA ASP A 35 -10.89 -4.11 2.51
C ASP A 35 -11.00 -2.61 2.16
N PRO A 36 -9.90 -1.95 1.72
CA PRO A 36 -9.95 -0.59 1.18
C PRO A 36 -10.85 -0.43 -0.05
N THR A 37 -11.11 -1.52 -0.78
CA THR A 37 -11.74 -1.53 -2.10
C THR A 37 -11.01 -0.61 -3.10
N GLN A 38 -11.58 -0.41 -4.28
CA GLN A 38 -11.08 0.59 -5.23
C GLN A 38 -11.53 2.01 -4.85
N ALA A 39 -12.57 2.13 -4.00
CA ALA A 39 -13.18 3.38 -3.59
C ALA A 39 -12.59 3.98 -2.30
N ASP A 40 -11.56 3.35 -1.72
CA ASP A 40 -10.87 3.81 -0.51
C ASP A 40 -11.78 3.91 0.73
N THR A 41 -12.55 2.85 0.98
CA THR A 41 -13.58 2.77 2.02
C THR A 41 -13.17 1.91 3.23
N GLY A 42 -11.93 1.42 3.25
CA GLY A 42 -11.45 0.50 4.28
C GLY A 42 -11.03 1.20 5.57
N THR A 43 -11.01 0.41 6.65
CA THR A 43 -10.62 0.85 7.98
C THR A 43 -9.12 0.65 8.16
N GLU A 44 -8.36 1.75 8.15
CA GLU A 44 -6.95 1.71 8.47
C GLU A 44 -6.74 1.50 9.97
N VAL A 45 -5.68 0.79 10.34
CA VAL A 45 -5.22 0.71 11.73
C VAL A 45 -4.97 2.12 12.27
N SER A 46 -5.29 2.36 13.54
CA SER A 46 -5.04 3.63 14.23
C SER A 46 -4.74 3.40 15.71
N GLY A 47 -4.06 4.35 16.35
CA GLY A 47 -3.65 4.24 17.75
C GLY A 47 -2.48 3.27 17.98
N GLY A 48 -2.15 3.00 19.25
CA GLY A 48 -1.15 1.98 19.61
C GLY A 48 0.25 2.16 18.99
N SER A 49 0.70 3.41 18.79
CA SER A 49 1.95 3.76 18.08
C SER A 49 1.99 3.44 16.58
N TYR A 50 0.87 3.01 15.99
CA TYR A 50 0.78 2.78 14.55
C TYR A 50 1.03 4.08 13.77
N VAL A 51 1.92 4.00 12.78
CA VAL A 51 2.09 4.99 11.72
C VAL A 51 2.38 4.28 10.41
N ARG A 52 1.94 4.86 9.29
CA ARG A 52 2.32 4.36 7.96
C ARG A 52 3.84 4.42 7.79
N LYS A 53 4.39 3.50 7.01
CA LYS A 53 5.84 3.42 6.79
C LYS A 53 6.17 3.71 5.34
N ALA A 54 7.19 4.52 5.11
CA ALA A 54 7.70 4.75 3.76
C ALA A 54 8.12 3.41 3.14
N ILE A 55 7.81 3.25 1.86
CA ILE A 55 8.17 2.08 1.08
C ILE A 55 8.79 2.52 -0.25
N THR A 56 9.88 1.86 -0.61
CA THR A 56 10.61 2.11 -1.86
C THR A 56 10.42 0.94 -2.80
N PHE A 57 10.45 1.21 -4.11
CA PHE A 57 10.28 0.19 -5.14
C PHE A 57 11.52 0.08 -6.02
N ALA A 58 11.79 -1.13 -6.50
CA ALA A 58 12.76 -1.37 -7.55
C ALA A 58 12.23 -0.88 -8.91
N VAL A 59 13.12 -0.81 -9.90
CA VAL A 59 12.75 -0.53 -11.29
C VAL A 59 11.75 -1.56 -11.79
N ALA A 60 10.76 -1.12 -12.57
CA ALA A 60 9.78 -2.01 -13.15
C ALA A 60 10.43 -3.02 -14.10
N SER A 61 9.99 -4.28 -14.04
CA SER A 61 10.48 -5.36 -14.87
C SER A 61 9.32 -6.21 -15.40
N LEU A 62 9.55 -6.85 -16.55
CA LEU A 62 8.59 -7.78 -17.13
C LEU A 62 8.76 -9.15 -16.45
N GLU A 63 7.76 -9.55 -15.68
CA GLU A 63 7.74 -10.85 -14.99
C GLU A 63 6.58 -11.67 -15.53
N ASN A 64 6.87 -12.82 -16.16
CA ASN A 64 5.88 -13.72 -16.74
C ASN A 64 4.87 -12.98 -17.66
N GLY A 65 5.37 -12.06 -18.48
CA GLY A 65 4.55 -11.26 -19.40
C GLY A 65 3.76 -10.12 -18.75
N LYS A 66 3.96 -9.85 -17.45
CA LYS A 66 3.28 -8.76 -16.74
C LYS A 66 4.28 -7.76 -16.18
N MET A 67 4.09 -6.48 -16.50
CA MET A 67 4.91 -5.41 -15.93
C MET A 67 4.69 -5.33 -14.42
N THR A 68 5.77 -5.45 -13.65
CA THR A 68 5.74 -5.61 -12.20
C THR A 68 6.77 -4.70 -11.53
N VAL A 69 6.40 -4.10 -10.40
CA VAL A 69 7.34 -3.45 -9.47
C VAL A 69 7.27 -4.13 -8.11
N ARG A 70 8.39 -4.17 -7.40
CA ARG A 70 8.54 -4.83 -6.11
C ARG A 70 9.16 -3.89 -5.09
N SER A 71 8.80 -4.05 -3.81
CA SER A 71 9.47 -3.31 -2.74
C SER A 71 10.97 -3.63 -2.74
N SER A 72 11.80 -2.59 -2.66
CA SER A 72 13.26 -2.73 -2.72
C SER A 72 13.93 -2.84 -1.36
N ALA A 73 13.19 -2.60 -0.28
CA ALA A 73 13.67 -2.67 1.08
C ALA A 73 12.60 -3.24 2.01
N ASP A 74 13.06 -3.69 3.18
CA ASP A 74 12.19 -4.11 4.25
C ASP A 74 11.45 -2.92 4.85
N VAL A 75 10.19 -3.14 5.20
CA VAL A 75 9.33 -2.15 5.84
C VAL A 75 8.99 -2.64 7.24
N GLU A 76 9.54 -1.96 8.24
CA GLU A 76 9.30 -2.25 9.65
C GLU A 76 8.35 -1.22 10.27
N PHE A 77 7.25 -1.72 10.83
CA PHE A 77 6.33 -0.90 11.64
C PHE A 77 6.89 -0.72 13.06
N PRO A 78 6.42 0.30 13.81
CA PRO A 78 6.71 0.42 15.24
C PRO A 78 6.23 -0.81 16.01
N ILE A 79 6.74 -0.98 17.23
CA ILE A 79 6.18 -1.94 18.17
C ILE A 79 4.78 -1.46 18.55
N ALA A 80 3.79 -2.34 18.46
CA ALA A 80 2.43 -2.05 18.85
C ALA A 80 2.35 -1.79 20.36
N THR A 81 1.89 -0.61 20.77
CA THR A 81 1.68 -0.27 22.19
C THR A 81 0.23 -0.50 22.64
N ALA A 82 -0.62 -0.98 21.74
CA ALA A 82 -1.98 -1.45 21.97
C ALA A 82 -2.36 -2.43 20.86
N ASP A 83 -3.45 -3.17 21.01
CA ASP A 83 -3.92 -4.08 19.96
C ASP A 83 -4.36 -3.30 18.71
N TRP A 84 -3.79 -3.67 17.56
CA TRP A 84 -4.13 -3.12 16.24
C TRP A 84 -5.22 -3.93 15.53
N GLY A 85 -5.55 -5.11 16.08
CA GLY A 85 -6.60 -6.00 15.58
C GLY A 85 -6.13 -6.94 14.47
N LEU A 86 -7.09 -7.53 13.76
CA LEU A 86 -6.84 -8.45 12.65
C LEU A 86 -6.55 -7.67 11.38
N VAL A 87 -5.28 -7.62 10.98
CA VAL A 87 -4.86 -7.00 9.72
C VAL A 87 -5.16 -7.98 8.58
N THR A 88 -6.01 -7.56 7.64
CA THR A 88 -6.46 -8.36 6.51
C THR A 88 -5.96 -7.82 5.17
N HIS A 89 -5.65 -6.53 5.09
CA HIS A 89 -5.22 -5.87 3.86
C HIS A 89 -4.06 -4.92 4.11
N VAL A 90 -3.30 -4.66 3.05
CA VAL A 90 -2.34 -3.56 2.99
C VAL A 90 -2.72 -2.60 1.87
N GLY A 91 -2.38 -1.33 2.05
CA GLY A 91 -2.60 -0.27 1.05
C GLY A 91 -1.36 0.59 0.86
N LEU A 92 -1.19 1.12 -0.34
CA LEU A 92 -0.19 2.14 -0.66
C LEU A 92 -0.83 3.52 -0.68
N ARG A 93 -0.25 4.47 0.04
CA ARG A 93 -0.78 5.82 0.25
C ARG A 93 0.19 6.87 -0.25
N THR A 94 -0.35 8.00 -0.71
CA THR A 94 0.44 9.13 -1.20
C THR A 94 1.03 10.02 -0.09
N ALA A 95 0.67 9.78 1.19
CA ALA A 95 1.09 10.62 2.31
C ALA A 95 1.17 9.82 3.62
N LEU A 96 1.92 10.34 4.60
CA LEU A 96 2.06 9.75 5.94
C LEU A 96 0.72 9.74 6.71
N THR A 97 -0.10 10.78 6.54
CA THR A 97 -1.47 10.91 7.05
C THR A 97 -2.36 11.47 5.94
N GLY A 98 -3.64 11.08 5.91
CA GLY A 98 -4.55 11.46 4.83
C GLY A 98 -4.11 10.91 3.47
N GLY A 99 -4.15 11.73 2.42
CA GLY A 99 -3.72 11.34 1.07
C GLY A 99 -4.61 10.30 0.39
N ASN A 100 -4.30 10.00 -0.87
CA ASN A 100 -5.07 9.09 -1.70
C ASN A 100 -4.53 7.66 -1.60
N LEU A 101 -5.42 6.67 -1.67
CA LEU A 101 -5.04 5.28 -1.91
C LEU A 101 -4.54 5.13 -3.35
N LEU A 102 -3.39 4.49 -3.54
CA LEU A 102 -2.84 4.13 -4.84
C LEU A 102 -3.32 2.74 -5.26
N CYS A 103 -3.10 1.75 -4.39
CA CYS A 103 -3.52 0.38 -4.59
C CYS A 103 -3.59 -0.36 -3.25
N SER A 104 -4.37 -1.44 -3.21
CA SER A 104 -4.54 -2.29 -2.03
C SER A 104 -4.40 -3.77 -2.39
N GLN A 105 -4.16 -4.61 -1.38
CA GLN A 105 -4.14 -6.06 -1.56
C GLN A 105 -4.51 -6.77 -0.26
N ALA A 106 -5.32 -7.81 -0.38
CA ALA A 106 -5.54 -8.77 0.69
C ALA A 106 -4.23 -9.51 1.00
N ILE A 107 -3.93 -9.65 2.28
CA ILE A 107 -2.82 -10.46 2.79
C ILE A 107 -3.39 -11.66 3.54
N THR A 108 -2.55 -12.64 3.87
CA THR A 108 -2.92 -13.66 4.86
C THR A 108 -3.26 -12.95 6.17
N PRO A 109 -4.50 -13.05 6.68
CA PRO A 109 -4.91 -12.31 7.86
C PRO A 109 -4.00 -12.61 9.06
N ARG A 110 -3.62 -11.56 9.78
CA ARG A 110 -2.74 -11.67 10.94
C ARG A 110 -3.14 -10.67 12.02
N SER A 111 -3.36 -11.16 13.24
CA SER A 111 -3.55 -10.29 14.39
C SER A 111 -2.24 -9.59 14.73
N ALA A 112 -2.30 -8.28 14.92
CA ALA A 112 -1.22 -7.48 15.48
C ALA A 112 -1.67 -7.01 16.87
N LEU A 113 -1.09 -7.62 17.90
CA LEU A 113 -1.39 -7.37 19.31
C LEU A 113 -0.30 -6.51 19.94
N ILE A 114 -0.55 -6.03 21.16
CA ILE A 114 0.48 -5.32 21.93
C ILE A 114 1.80 -6.11 22.02
N GLY A 115 2.92 -5.44 21.77
CA GLY A 115 4.26 -6.04 21.73
C GLY A 115 4.68 -6.60 20.36
N ASP A 116 3.74 -6.76 19.42
CA ASP A 116 4.09 -7.19 18.06
C ASP A 116 4.82 -6.09 17.28
N LYS A 117 5.71 -6.52 16.38
CA LYS A 117 6.39 -5.64 15.43
C LYS A 117 6.20 -6.16 14.00
N PRO A 118 5.13 -5.75 13.30
CA PRO A 118 4.90 -6.17 11.92
C PRO A 118 6.06 -5.74 10.99
N ARG A 119 6.51 -6.67 10.15
CA ARG A 119 7.56 -6.45 9.16
C ARG A 119 7.16 -7.05 7.81
N PHE A 120 7.41 -6.30 6.75
CA PHE A 120 7.28 -6.75 5.37
C PHE A 120 8.66 -6.81 4.75
N TYR A 121 9.06 -7.98 4.27
CA TYR A 121 10.37 -8.16 3.64
C TYR A 121 10.39 -7.51 2.25
N ALA A 122 11.58 -7.13 1.79
CA ALA A 122 11.82 -6.73 0.41
C ALA A 122 11.25 -7.78 -0.56
N GLY A 123 10.68 -7.33 -1.68
CA GLY A 123 10.07 -8.19 -2.68
C GLY A 123 8.66 -8.70 -2.36
N SER A 124 8.18 -8.59 -1.10
CA SER A 124 6.87 -9.10 -0.70
C SER A 124 5.70 -8.22 -1.16
N THR A 125 5.91 -6.91 -1.24
CA THR A 125 4.91 -5.98 -1.76
C THR A 125 5.11 -5.81 -3.25
N LEU A 126 4.15 -6.28 -4.05
CA LEU A 126 4.23 -6.27 -5.52
C LEU A 126 3.01 -5.59 -6.16
N ILE A 127 3.28 -4.72 -7.13
CA ILE A 127 2.26 -4.05 -7.93
C ILE A 127 2.39 -4.55 -9.36
N ARG A 128 1.27 -4.98 -9.95
CA ARG A 128 1.15 -5.36 -11.36
C ARG A 128 -0.25 -4.99 -11.84
N PHE A 129 -0.39 -4.59 -13.09
CA PHE A 129 -1.71 -4.46 -13.70
C PHE A 129 -2.26 -5.87 -13.98
N ALA A 130 -3.56 -6.06 -13.74
CA ALA A 130 -4.25 -7.22 -14.27
C ALA A 130 -4.44 -7.01 -15.78
N GLN A 131 -3.52 -7.58 -16.55
CA GLN A 131 -3.71 -7.86 -17.97
C GLN A 131 -4.22 -9.29 -18.13
#